data_AF-A0A2N6E8U6-F1
#
_entry.id   AF-A0A2N6E8U6-F1
#
_cell.length_a   1.000
_cell.length_b   1.000
_cell.length_c   1.000
_cell.angle_alpha   90.00
_cell.angle_beta   90.00
_cell.angle_gamma   90.00
#
_symmetry.space_group_name_H-M   'P 1'
#
loop_
_entity.id
_entity.type
_entity.pdbx_description
1 polymer ?
#
loop_
_entity_poly.entity_id
_entity_poly.type
_entity_poly.pdbx_seq_one_letter_code
_entity_poly.pdbx_strand_id
1 'polypeptide(L)'
;MQGATKYVVFIGMILIVSGLFAGEAFAREIEVSVGPTVSVSVERAAAVEAAGPGLMISGQLKRLHRVPMVGHLHAYGFTETSELVEQVTHRVAGLNSQRGGEIRIPFRVSMENSSAAISRILLEYHGPVSCEI
;
A
#
# COMPACT_ATOMS: atom_id res chain seq x y z
N MET A 1 -37.74 -48.18 40.19
CA MET A 1 -38.21 -46.78 40.36
C MET A 1 -37.27 -45.88 39.55
N GLN A 2 -37.25 -45.93 38.22
CA GLN A 2 -38.17 -45.25 37.28
C GLN A 2 -38.58 -43.85 37.76
N GLY A 3 -37.65 -42.90 37.60
CA GLY A 3 -37.89 -41.46 37.73
C GLY A 3 -37.94 -40.84 36.34
N ALA A 4 -39.04 -40.16 36.05
CA ALA A 4 -39.47 -39.74 34.73
C ALA A 4 -38.54 -38.75 34.02
N THR A 5 -38.24 -39.08 32.76
CA THR A 5 -37.67 -38.22 31.73
C THR A 5 -38.57 -37.00 31.52
N LYS A 6 -38.09 -35.79 31.87
CA LYS A 6 -38.74 -34.53 31.51
C LYS A 6 -38.04 -33.95 30.29
N TYR A 7 -38.62 -34.16 29.12
CA TYR A 7 -38.28 -33.42 27.90
C TYR A 7 -38.77 -31.99 28.08
N VAL A 8 -37.86 -31.05 28.31
CA VAL A 8 -38.16 -29.62 28.19
C VAL A 8 -37.75 -29.21 26.77
N VAL A 9 -38.76 -29.12 25.90
CA VAL A 9 -38.63 -28.53 24.57
C VAL A 9 -38.52 -27.02 24.76
N PHE A 10 -37.30 -26.48 24.71
CA PHE A 10 -37.07 -25.05 24.56
C PHE A 10 -36.98 -24.72 23.06
N ILE A 11 -38.13 -24.42 22.46
CA ILE A 11 -38.20 -23.66 21.21
C ILE A 11 -37.97 -22.20 21.59
N GLY A 12 -36.70 -21.79 21.56
CA GLY A 12 -36.26 -20.43 21.85
C GLY A 12 -35.66 -19.80 20.60
N MET A 13 -36.54 -19.20 19.81
CA MET A 13 -36.33 -18.14 18.81
C MET A 13 -34.87 -17.79 18.47
N ILE A 14 -34.47 -18.17 17.25
CA ILE A 14 -33.31 -17.65 16.54
C ILE A 14 -33.49 -16.13 16.38
N LEU A 15 -32.82 -15.35 17.22
CA LEU A 15 -32.51 -13.96 16.94
C LEU A 15 -31.13 -13.95 16.27
N ILE A 16 -31.16 -14.06 14.93
CA ILE A 16 -30.05 -13.59 14.11
C ILE A 16 -29.99 -12.09 14.35
N VAL A 17 -29.23 -11.68 15.36
CA VAL A 17 -28.71 -10.32 15.39
C VAL A 17 -27.66 -10.31 14.29
N SER A 18 -28.12 -9.96 13.09
CA SER A 18 -27.30 -9.41 12.02
C SER A 18 -26.70 -8.10 12.53
N GLY A 19 -25.82 -8.20 13.52
CA GLY A 19 -24.89 -7.15 13.83
C GLY A 19 -24.02 -7.06 12.60
N LEU A 20 -24.28 -6.03 11.80
CA LEU A 20 -23.33 -5.53 10.83
C LEU A 20 -21.98 -5.54 11.54
N PHE A 21 -21.14 -6.52 11.24
CA PHE A 21 -19.72 -6.27 11.18
C PHE A 21 -19.60 -5.25 10.05
N ALA A 22 -19.83 -3.98 10.39
CA ALA A 22 -19.10 -2.90 9.77
C ALA A 22 -17.67 -3.38 9.86
N GLY A 23 -17.16 -3.89 8.74
CA GLY A 23 -15.77 -4.28 8.64
C GLY A 23 -15.01 -3.04 9.07
N GLU A 24 -14.51 -3.05 10.30
CA GLU A 24 -13.23 -2.44 10.56
C GLU A 24 -12.35 -3.11 9.52
N ALA A 25 -12.15 -2.40 8.41
CA ALA A 25 -11.07 -2.68 7.51
C ALA A 25 -9.85 -2.60 8.42
N PHE A 26 -9.44 -3.74 8.95
CA PHE A 26 -8.18 -3.89 9.64
C PHE A 26 -7.19 -3.37 8.61
N ALA A 27 -6.70 -2.14 8.83
CA ALA A 27 -5.66 -1.58 8.01
C ALA A 27 -4.46 -2.50 8.23
N ARG A 28 -4.34 -3.50 7.35
CA ARG A 28 -3.23 -4.44 7.37
C ARG A 28 -1.98 -3.59 7.25
N GLU A 29 -1.12 -3.65 8.25
CA GLU A 29 0.16 -2.95 8.21
C GLU A 29 1.01 -3.62 7.13
N ILE A 30 1.01 -3.02 5.94
CA ILE A 30 1.84 -3.46 4.82
C ILE A 30 3.19 -2.76 4.99
N GLU A 31 4.23 -3.56 5.15
CA GLU A 31 5.58 -3.04 5.28
C GLU A 31 5.97 -2.35 3.97
N VAL A 32 6.39 -1.09 4.05
CA VAL A 32 6.90 -0.35 2.88
C VAL A 32 8.39 -0.10 3.07
N SER A 33 9.17 -0.66 2.15
CA SER A 33 10.63 -0.51 2.06
C SER A 33 11.01 0.38 0.89
N VAL A 34 12.18 1.01 0.97
CA VAL A 34 12.68 1.96 -0.04
C VAL A 34 14.05 1.49 -0.52
N GLY A 35 14.19 1.32 -1.83
CA GLY A 35 15.47 0.98 -2.46
C GLY A 35 16.45 2.17 -2.51
N PRO A 36 17.76 1.91 -2.65
CA PRO A 36 18.78 2.94 -2.70
C PRO A 36 18.64 3.81 -3.95
N THR A 37 18.67 5.13 -3.77
CA THR A 37 18.47 6.12 -4.84
C THR A 37 19.43 7.29 -4.66
N VAL A 38 20.15 7.66 -5.73
CA VAL A 38 21.30 8.58 -5.64
C VAL A 38 20.89 10.05 -5.54
N SER A 39 19.69 10.40 -6.02
CA SER A 39 19.27 11.79 -6.22
C SER A 39 17.87 12.13 -5.73
N VAL A 40 17.00 11.13 -5.64
CA VAL A 40 15.59 11.27 -5.29
C VAL A 40 15.22 10.13 -4.36
N SER A 41 14.96 10.43 -3.10
CA SER A 41 14.61 9.44 -2.07
C SER A 41 13.12 9.46 -1.76
N VAL A 42 12.53 8.32 -1.40
CA VAL A 42 11.21 8.30 -0.75
C VAL A 42 11.39 8.74 0.70
N GLU A 43 10.84 9.90 1.09
CA GLU A 43 10.92 10.44 2.45
C GLU A 43 9.92 9.75 3.39
N ARG A 44 8.73 9.42 2.87
CA ARG A 44 7.70 8.66 3.57
C ARG A 44 6.80 7.97 2.56
N ALA A 45 6.31 6.79 2.92
CA ALA A 45 5.30 6.07 2.16
C ALA A 45 4.41 5.28 3.11
N ALA A 46 3.15 5.13 2.72
CA ALA A 46 2.19 4.29 3.40
C ALA A 46 1.32 3.59 2.36
N ALA A 47 0.93 2.37 2.69
CA ALA A 47 0.06 1.53 1.90
C ALA A 47 -1.24 1.33 2.69
N VAL A 48 -2.37 1.55 2.02
CA VAL A 48 -3.70 1.33 2.60
C VAL A 48 -4.54 0.55 1.60
N GLU A 49 -5.44 -0.31 2.08
CA GLU A 49 -6.43 -0.93 1.20
C GLU A 49 -7.32 0.15 0.59
N ALA A 50 -7.54 0.09 -0.73
CA ALA A 50 -8.45 0.99 -1.41
C ALA A 50 -9.91 0.59 -1.10
N ALA A 51 -10.87 1.47 -1.42
CA ALA A 51 -12.31 1.16 -1.28
C ALA A 51 -12.82 0.10 -2.30
N GLY A 52 -11.94 -0.76 -2.82
CA GLY A 52 -12.17 -1.78 -3.83
C GLY A 52 -11.03 -2.81 -3.83
N PRO A 53 -10.99 -3.76 -4.80
CA PRO A 53 -9.90 -4.72 -4.90
C PRO A 53 -8.63 -3.98 -5.31
N GLY A 54 -7.78 -3.66 -4.33
CA GLY A 54 -6.54 -2.98 -4.61
C GLY A 54 -5.96 -2.28 -3.40
N LEU A 55 -4.71 -1.88 -3.56
CA LEU A 55 -3.90 -1.26 -2.54
C LEU A 55 -3.42 0.10 -3.06
N MET A 56 -3.67 1.12 -2.26
CA MET A 56 -3.27 2.49 -2.55
C MET A 56 -1.99 2.83 -1.78
N ILE A 57 -0.93 3.12 -2.53
CA ILE A 57 0.34 3.55 -1.98
C ILE A 57 0.44 5.06 -2.17
N SER A 58 0.73 5.77 -1.08
CA SER A 58 0.92 7.21 -1.13
C SER A 58 2.11 7.64 -0.31
N GLY A 59 2.76 8.72 -0.71
CA GLY A 59 3.97 9.16 -0.03
C GLY A 59 4.50 10.49 -0.51
N GLN A 60 5.76 10.75 -0.16
CA GLN A 60 6.52 11.91 -0.61
C GLN A 60 7.87 11.45 -1.14
N LEU A 61 8.19 11.89 -2.34
CA LEU A 61 9.55 11.88 -2.85
C LEU A 61 10.25 13.17 -2.44
N LYS A 62 11.53 13.09 -2.11
CA LYS A 62 12.39 14.19 -1.74
C LYS A 62 13.59 14.26 -2.69
N ARG A 63 13.91 15.46 -3.15
CA ARG A 63 15.14 15.74 -3.92
C ARG A 63 15.80 17.04 -3.50
N LEU A 64 17.06 17.20 -3.91
CA LEU A 64 17.74 18.50 -3.90
C LEU A 64 17.34 19.34 -5.13
N HIS A 65 17.26 20.67 -4.98
CA HIS A 65 16.78 21.56 -6.04
C HIS A 65 17.56 21.45 -7.36
N ARG A 66 18.88 21.20 -7.30
CA ARG A 66 19.74 21.15 -8.49
C ARG A 66 19.65 19.86 -9.29
N VAL A 67 19.02 18.82 -8.75
CA VAL A 67 19.01 17.51 -9.40
C VAL A 67 17.71 17.32 -10.15
N PRO A 68 17.71 17.07 -11.47
CA PRO A 68 16.49 16.76 -12.21
C PRO A 68 15.74 15.58 -11.61
N MET A 69 14.40 15.64 -11.60
CA MET A 69 13.52 14.59 -11.07
C MET A 69 12.61 14.03 -12.16
N VAL A 70 13.15 13.90 -13.36
CA VAL A 70 12.52 13.13 -14.42
C VAL A 70 12.74 11.66 -14.08
N GLY A 71 11.76 10.78 -14.31
CA GLY A 71 11.95 9.36 -14.08
C GLY A 71 10.65 8.64 -13.79
N HIS A 72 10.75 7.53 -13.09
CA HIS A 72 9.60 6.76 -12.65
C HIS A 72 9.87 6.09 -11.30
N LEU A 73 8.81 5.93 -10.52
CA LEU A 73 8.79 5.17 -9.29
C LEU A 73 8.23 3.78 -9.61
N HIS A 74 8.97 2.74 -9.28
CA HIS A 74 8.47 1.36 -9.26
C HIS A 74 7.92 1.03 -7.88
N ALA A 75 6.75 0.41 -7.86
CA ALA A 75 6.18 -0.24 -6.70
C ALA A 75 6.09 -1.74 -6.99
N TYR A 76 6.76 -2.53 -6.15
CA TYR A 76 6.74 -3.99 -6.21
C TYR A 76 5.98 -4.52 -5.01
N GLY A 77 4.96 -5.33 -5.25
CA GLY A 77 4.18 -6.00 -4.20
C GLY A 77 4.65 -7.44 -4.06
N PHE A 78 5.03 -7.84 -2.85
CA PHE A 78 5.54 -9.16 -2.53
C PHE A 78 4.65 -9.92 -1.54
N THR A 79 4.59 -11.24 -1.71
CA THR A 79 4.05 -12.15 -0.70
C THR A 79 4.97 -12.23 0.53
N GLU A 80 4.50 -12.91 1.57
CA GLU A 80 5.30 -13.14 2.77
C GLU A 80 6.57 -13.96 2.45
N THR A 81 6.49 -14.87 1.48
CA THR A 81 7.61 -15.69 0.98
C THR A 81 8.53 -14.97 0.00
N SER A 82 8.36 -13.65 -0.18
CA SER A 82 9.14 -12.81 -1.11
C SER A 82 8.90 -13.10 -2.59
N GLU A 83 7.76 -13.70 -2.95
CA GLU A 83 7.36 -13.87 -4.35
C GLU A 83 6.72 -12.57 -4.86
N LEU A 84 7.07 -12.17 -6.08
CA LEU A 84 6.51 -10.97 -6.70
C LEU A 84 5.07 -11.24 -7.14
N VAL A 85 4.12 -10.44 -6.63
CA VAL A 85 2.70 -10.52 -6.97
C VAL A 85 2.36 -9.53 -8.08
N GLU A 86 2.82 -8.30 -7.95
CA GLU A 86 2.49 -7.22 -8.87
C GLU A 86 3.61 -6.17 -8.92
N GLN A 87 3.77 -5.54 -10.08
CA GLN A 87 4.66 -4.41 -10.30
C GLN A 87 3.90 -3.29 -10.98
N VAL A 88 4.02 -2.07 -10.45
CA VAL A 88 3.43 -0.87 -11.04
C VAL A 88 4.50 0.20 -11.24
N THR A 89 4.46 0.86 -12.40
CA THR A 89 5.33 1.98 -12.74
C THR A 89 4.53 3.29 -12.71
N HIS A 90 4.95 4.22 -11.84
CA HIS A 90 4.39 5.56 -11.76
C HIS A 90 5.37 6.59 -12.31
N ARG A 91 4.98 7.27 -13.37
CA ARG A 91 5.82 8.32 -13.97
C ARG A 91 5.90 9.52 -13.04
N VAL A 92 7.12 9.93 -12.72
CA VAL A 92 7.38 11.16 -11.96
C VAL A 92 7.70 12.26 -12.95
N ALA A 93 6.82 13.26 -13.03
CA ALA A 93 7.05 14.41 -13.87
C ALA A 93 8.23 15.22 -13.34
N GLY A 94 9.12 15.65 -14.25
CA GLY A 94 10.21 16.54 -13.91
C GLY A 94 9.67 17.90 -13.49
N LEU A 95 9.78 18.23 -12.20
CA LEU A 95 9.53 19.59 -11.75
C LEU A 95 10.80 20.43 -11.88
N ASN A 96 10.69 21.55 -12.60
CA ASN A 96 11.69 22.61 -12.66
C ASN A 96 11.27 23.71 -11.68
N SER A 97 11.70 23.59 -10.42
CA SER A 97 11.52 24.65 -9.44
C SER A 97 12.75 25.55 -9.42
N GLN A 98 12.56 26.86 -9.53
CA GLN A 98 13.62 27.85 -9.27
C GLN A 98 13.81 28.14 -7.77
N ARG A 99 12.99 27.55 -6.90
CA ARG A 99 13.15 27.67 -5.45
C ARG A 99 14.35 26.84 -5.02
N GLY A 100 15.33 27.49 -4.39
CA GLY A 100 16.47 26.81 -3.78
C GLY A 100 16.04 25.89 -2.62
N GLY A 101 16.81 24.85 -2.36
CA GLY A 101 16.60 23.95 -1.21
C GLY A 101 16.14 22.53 -1.57
N GLU A 102 15.29 21.95 -0.74
CA GLU A 102 14.71 20.61 -0.91
C GLU A 102 13.31 20.70 -1.53
N ILE A 103 13.00 19.79 -2.44
CA ILE A 103 11.67 19.70 -3.07
C ILE A 103 11.02 18.40 -2.63
N ARG A 104 9.79 18.51 -2.16
CA ARG A 104 8.93 17.38 -1.80
C ARG A 104 7.82 17.24 -2.83
N ILE A 105 7.66 16.05 -3.40
CA ILE A 105 6.64 15.77 -4.41
C ILE A 105 5.74 14.64 -3.88
N PRO A 106 4.42 14.89 -3.74
CA PRO A 106 3.48 13.83 -3.44
C PRO A 106 3.41 12.83 -4.60
N PHE A 107 3.33 11.55 -4.26
CA PHE A 107 2.97 10.51 -5.23
C PHE A 107 1.79 9.68 -4.72
N ARG A 108 1.09 9.08 -5.67
CA ARG A 108 0.00 8.14 -5.42
C ARG A 108 0.04 7.06 -6.50
N VAL A 109 0.10 5.80 -6.08
CA VAL A 109 0.17 4.62 -6.95
C VAL A 109 -0.90 3.63 -6.52
N SER A 110 -1.65 3.10 -7.47
CA SER A 110 -2.65 2.05 -7.23
C SER A 110 -2.08 0.72 -7.70
N MET A 111 -2.19 -0.31 -6.88
CA MET A 111 -1.96 -1.71 -7.22
C MET A 111 -3.31 -2.40 -7.24
N GLU A 112 -3.78 -2.78 -8.42
CA GLU A 112 -5.16 -3.25 -8.62
C GLU A 112 -5.29 -4.77 -8.40
N ASN A 113 -4.17 -5.50 -8.36
CA ASN A 113 -4.19 -6.95 -8.21
C ASN A 113 -3.86 -7.38 -6.78
N SER A 114 -4.72 -8.22 -6.21
CA SER A 114 -4.42 -9.10 -5.07
C SER A 114 -3.81 -8.41 -3.83
N SER A 115 -4.42 -7.31 -3.35
CA SER A 115 -4.09 -6.70 -2.04
C SER A 115 -3.97 -7.74 -0.91
N ALA A 116 -4.84 -8.76 -0.92
CA ALA A 116 -4.80 -9.85 0.05
C ALA A 116 -3.51 -10.69 0.03
N ALA A 117 -2.86 -10.84 -1.12
CA ALA A 117 -1.61 -11.59 -1.26
C ALA A 117 -0.36 -10.74 -0.95
N ILE A 118 -0.46 -9.41 -1.08
CA ILE A 118 0.64 -8.49 -0.85
C ILE A 118 0.82 -8.28 0.66
N SER A 119 2.01 -8.62 1.16
CA SER A 119 2.41 -8.42 2.56
C SER A 119 3.44 -7.30 2.71
N ARG A 120 4.25 -7.08 1.67
CA ARG A 120 5.38 -6.14 1.67
C ARG A 120 5.44 -5.42 0.34
N ILE A 121 5.84 -4.16 0.38
CA ILE A 121 6.01 -3.31 -0.78
C ILE A 121 7.43 -2.75 -0.81
N LEU A 122 8.07 -2.82 -1.97
CA LEU A 122 9.33 -2.14 -2.24
C LEU A 122 9.10 -0.99 -3.21
N LEU A 123 9.56 0.19 -2.83
CA LEU A 123 9.54 1.39 -3.66
C LEU A 123 10.94 1.71 -4.15
N GLU A 124 11.12 1.79 -5.47
CA GLU A 124 12.40 2.16 -6.09
C GLU A 124 12.20 3.29 -7.09
N TYR A 125 13.00 4.35 -6.97
CA TYR A 125 12.99 5.42 -7.95
C TYR A 125 14.10 5.21 -8.99
N HIS A 126 13.72 5.28 -10.25
CA HIS A 126 14.64 5.27 -11.38
C HIS A 126 14.61 6.64 -12.06
N GLY A 127 15.69 7.38 -11.92
CA GLY A 127 15.95 8.57 -12.72
C GLY A 127 16.37 8.21 -14.15
N PRO A 128 16.46 9.18 -15.07
CA PRO A 128 17.16 8.97 -16.33
C PRO A 128 18.57 8.50 -16.01
N VAL A 129 18.97 7.40 -16.61
CA VAL A 129 20.39 7.04 -16.70
C VAL A 129 21.06 8.25 -17.33
N SER A 130 22.08 8.78 -16.66
CA SER A 130 22.82 9.97 -17.06
C SER A 130 22.92 10.10 -18.58
N CYS A 131 22.23 11.07 -19.18
CA CYS A 131 22.86 11.76 -20.28
C CYS A 131 24.03 12.49 -19.62
N GLU A 132 25.24 12.11 -20.01
CA GLU A 132 26.46 12.88 -19.76
C GLU A 132 26.12 14.37 -19.93
N ILE A 133 26.36 15.16 -18.88
CA ILE A 133 26.42 16.62 -18.99
C ILE A 133 27.82 16.96 -19.46
#